data_AF-A0A522C9I5-F1
#
_entry.id   AF-A0A522C9I5-F1
#
_cell.length_a   1.000
_cell.length_b   1.000
_cell.length_c   1.000
_cell.angle_alpha   90.00
_cell.angle_beta   90.00
_cell.angle_gamma   90.00
#
_symmetry.space_group_name_H-M   'P 1'
#
loop_
_entity.id
_entity.type
_entity.pdbx_description
1 polymer ?
#
loop_
_entity_poly.entity_id
_entity_poly.type
_entity_poly.pdbx_seq_one_letter_code
_entity_poly.pdbx_strand_id
1 'polypeptide(L)'
;MLRLPDRLTPEGPQVLRLIAAALTVSLLGAFGALVVIEAPVPVEAPSGSARARVAPPVALPHPESLQARAEREQQVRQLLADRAGALLRRDKAAFLGVVDPAAGALRARQAALFDALEEVPLGTWRYRLDITTERPSDSALDRRYGRYRWWAPDVTLEYSLAGFDERPLSALHHLTFVRREGRWLLGADDDFEDVGLGTPRALWDRGPVVAERVADVLVLGRPDARRLLRNVASVTAGAVPRVDAVWGTDWRRGAVVLVPTDGAEMADLLGSDGDLSQIAAVATAELGGGSQEFDPSGDRILVNPDTFTKLGQLGRRVVLTHELTHVATRRATGPAVPGWLAEGFADYVGYADVDLPLALSARELRADIRAGDVPEQLPSDSDFDGGNEDLAQAYEQAWLAVRLIAEQHGRDGLLRFYRAVGARRGGVDSAVAVEDALRSELGTSVAELTEAWRAALQRELG
;
A
#
# COMPACT_ATOMS: atom_id res chain seq x y z
N MET A 1 20.44 58.34 3.89
CA MET A 1 21.50 57.63 3.16
C MET A 1 22.21 56.70 4.13
N LEU A 2 21.77 55.45 4.21
CA LEU A 2 22.47 54.36 4.91
C LEU A 2 22.10 53.08 4.17
N ARG A 3 23.14 52.42 3.65
CA ARG A 3 23.08 51.29 2.71
C ARG A 3 22.63 50.02 3.44
N LEU A 4 21.66 49.32 2.86
CA LEU A 4 21.33 47.92 3.17
C LEU A 4 22.50 47.02 2.75
N PRO A 5 22.87 46.00 3.55
CA PRO A 5 23.83 45.00 3.13
C PRO A 5 23.20 43.96 2.20
N ASP A 6 24.09 43.45 1.36
CA ASP A 6 23.93 42.63 0.18
C ASP A 6 23.04 41.37 0.29
N ARG A 7 22.25 41.22 -0.78
CA ARG A 7 21.82 39.98 -1.44
C ARG A 7 22.31 38.68 -0.80
N LEU A 8 21.37 37.95 -0.21
CA LEU A 8 21.44 36.50 -0.09
C LEU A 8 21.57 35.91 -1.50
N THR A 9 22.70 35.29 -1.79
CA THR A 9 22.90 34.42 -2.94
C THR A 9 22.02 33.18 -2.79
N PRO A 10 21.27 32.76 -3.83
CA PRO A 10 20.59 31.47 -3.80
C PRO A 10 21.65 30.37 -3.91
N GLU A 11 21.79 29.55 -2.88
CA GLU A 11 22.54 28.30 -2.97
C GLU A 11 21.83 27.35 -3.95
N GLY A 12 22.54 26.93 -5.00
CA GLY A 12 22.50 25.59 -5.63
C GLY A 12 21.18 25.01 -6.18
N PRO A 13 21.04 24.80 -7.50
CA PRO A 13 19.86 24.22 -8.12
C PRO A 13 19.94 22.68 -8.23
N GLN A 14 19.46 21.92 -7.23
CA GLN A 14 19.19 20.46 -7.35
C GLN A 14 17.97 19.95 -6.54
N VAL A 15 17.10 20.80 -6.00
CA VAL A 15 16.13 20.38 -4.95
C VAL A 15 14.67 20.17 -5.43
N LEU A 16 14.37 20.28 -6.72
CA LEU A 16 12.99 20.15 -7.22
C LEU A 16 12.80 18.91 -8.13
N ARG A 17 12.99 17.72 -7.58
CA ARG A 17 12.59 16.45 -8.22
C ARG A 17 11.73 15.58 -7.31
N LEU A 18 11.12 16.19 -6.30
CA LEU A 18 10.52 15.44 -5.21
C LEU A 18 8.99 15.51 -5.32
N ILE A 19 8.39 14.36 -5.57
CA ILE A 19 6.99 14.23 -5.97
C ILE A 19 6.25 13.34 -4.96
N ALA A 20 4.96 13.57 -4.84
CA ALA A 20 4.00 12.79 -4.07
C ALA A 20 3.32 11.81 -5.05
N ALA A 21 3.04 10.58 -4.67
CA ALA A 21 2.49 9.60 -5.62
C ALA A 21 1.45 8.68 -4.99
N ALA A 22 0.37 8.35 -5.71
CA ALA A 22 -0.53 7.30 -5.30
C ALA A 22 -0.08 5.94 -5.85
N LEU A 23 0.17 4.96 -4.97
CA LEU A 23 0.35 3.57 -5.38
C LEU A 23 -0.90 2.76 -5.06
N THR A 24 -1.43 2.09 -6.08
CA THR A 24 -2.43 1.02 -5.89
C THR A 24 -1.69 -0.30 -5.73
N VAL A 25 -1.10 -0.51 -4.55
CA VAL A 25 -0.56 -1.82 -4.19
C VAL A 25 -1.71 -2.69 -3.74
N SER A 26 -2.10 -3.64 -4.59
CA SER A 26 -2.99 -4.71 -4.15
C SER A 26 -2.20 -5.65 -3.23
N LEU A 27 -2.40 -5.56 -1.91
CA LEU A 27 -2.14 -6.68 -1.00
C LEU A 27 -3.19 -7.79 -1.18
N LEU A 28 -3.63 -8.02 -2.42
CA LEU A 28 -4.36 -9.21 -2.82
C LEU A 28 -3.33 -10.34 -2.76
N GLY A 29 -3.38 -11.11 -1.68
CA GLY A 29 -2.54 -12.30 -1.50
C GLY A 29 -2.47 -13.10 -2.79
N ALA A 30 -1.25 -13.57 -3.10
CA ALA A 30 -0.95 -14.41 -4.24
C ALA A 30 -2.00 -15.53 -4.39
N PHE A 31 -3.00 -15.31 -5.24
CA PHE A 31 -3.94 -16.36 -5.62
C PHE A 31 -3.14 -17.37 -6.44
N GLY A 32 -2.91 -18.53 -5.83
CA GLY A 32 -2.30 -19.66 -6.49
C GLY A 32 -3.02 -19.95 -7.81
N ALA A 33 -2.24 -20.08 -8.87
CA ALA A 33 -2.72 -20.54 -10.16
C ALA A 33 -3.47 -21.87 -9.98
N LEU A 34 -4.77 -21.87 -10.23
CA LEU A 34 -5.55 -23.08 -10.38
C LEU A 34 -5.14 -23.74 -11.70
N VAL A 35 -4.20 -24.67 -11.65
CA VAL A 35 -3.99 -25.60 -12.77
C VAL A 35 -5.22 -26.50 -12.83
N VAL A 36 -6.16 -26.17 -13.70
CA VAL A 36 -7.22 -27.09 -14.13
C VAL A 36 -6.54 -28.18 -14.95
N ILE A 37 -6.29 -29.33 -14.33
CA ILE A 37 -5.97 -30.54 -15.09
C ILE A 37 -7.29 -31.02 -15.68
N GLU A 38 -7.50 -30.78 -16.97
CA GLU A 38 -8.56 -31.46 -17.73
C GLU A 38 -8.39 -32.97 -17.58
N ALA A 39 -9.45 -33.65 -17.14
CA ALA A 39 -9.48 -35.10 -17.06
C ALA A 39 -9.34 -35.70 -18.48
N PRO A 40 -8.42 -36.65 -18.72
CA PRO A 40 -8.33 -37.28 -20.02
C PRO A 40 -9.55 -38.18 -20.28
N VAL A 41 -10.14 -37.98 -21.45
CA VAL A 41 -11.19 -38.81 -22.08
C VAL A 41 -10.74 -40.29 -22.08
N PRO A 42 -11.63 -41.26 -21.77
CA PRO A 42 -11.23 -42.65 -21.68
C PRO A 42 -10.94 -43.22 -23.08
N VAL A 43 -9.71 -43.67 -23.29
CA VAL A 43 -9.31 -44.49 -24.44
C VAL A 43 -9.49 -45.96 -24.04
N GLU A 44 -10.32 -46.69 -24.80
CA GLU A 44 -10.47 -48.14 -24.67
C GLU A 44 -9.11 -48.85 -24.86
N ALA A 45 -8.73 -49.68 -23.89
CA ALA A 45 -7.57 -50.56 -23.98
C ALA A 45 -7.98 -51.96 -24.51
N PRO A 46 -7.13 -52.64 -25.30
CA PRO A 46 -7.43 -53.95 -25.83
C PRO A 46 -7.22 -55.06 -24.79
N SER A 47 -8.11 -56.05 -24.87
CA SER A 47 -8.13 -57.27 -24.06
C SER A 47 -6.87 -58.13 -24.26
N GLY A 48 -6.10 -58.33 -23.19
CA GLY A 48 -4.95 -59.23 -23.16
C GLY A 48 -4.74 -59.82 -21.77
N SER A 49 -5.11 -61.08 -21.60
CA SER A 49 -5.01 -61.82 -20.33
C SER A 49 -3.57 -62.25 -20.01
N ALA A 50 -3.01 -61.71 -18.93
CA ALA A 50 -1.85 -62.30 -18.26
C ALA A 50 -2.04 -62.27 -16.74
N ARG A 51 -2.14 -63.44 -16.12
CA ARG A 51 -2.24 -63.60 -14.66
C ARG A 51 -0.90 -63.22 -14.01
N ALA A 52 -0.77 -61.97 -13.58
CA ALA A 52 0.25 -61.56 -12.62
C ALA A 52 -0.24 -61.83 -11.19
N ARG A 53 0.61 -62.42 -10.35
CA ARG A 53 0.33 -62.66 -8.93
C ARG A 53 0.05 -61.32 -8.25
N VAL A 54 -1.15 -61.19 -7.66
CA VAL A 54 -1.51 -60.05 -6.81
C VAL A 54 -0.67 -60.16 -5.54
N ALA A 55 0.36 -59.31 -5.43
CA ALA A 55 0.93 -59.00 -4.13
C ALA A 55 -0.19 -58.37 -3.26
N PRO A 56 -0.27 -58.68 -1.95
CA PRO A 56 -1.22 -57.99 -1.09
C PRO A 56 -0.99 -56.48 -1.22
N PRO A 57 -2.06 -55.65 -1.18
CA PRO A 57 -1.89 -54.21 -1.26
C PRO A 57 -0.89 -53.82 -0.17
N VAL A 58 0.24 -53.24 -0.57
CA VAL A 58 1.13 -52.53 0.32
C VAL A 58 0.25 -51.48 1.00
N ALA A 59 0.02 -51.63 2.30
CA ALA A 59 -0.74 -50.66 3.06
C ALA A 59 -0.10 -49.29 2.84
N LEU A 60 -0.85 -48.36 2.25
CA LEU A 60 -0.47 -46.95 2.25
C LEU A 60 -0.22 -46.55 3.71
N PRO A 61 0.91 -45.92 4.04
CA PRO A 61 1.16 -45.45 5.41
C PRO A 61 0.01 -44.51 5.79
N HIS A 62 -0.60 -44.75 6.96
CA HIS A 62 -1.90 -44.22 7.36
C HIS A 62 -2.12 -42.75 6.95
N PRO A 63 -3.19 -42.43 6.17
CA PRO A 63 -3.68 -41.07 6.15
C PRO A 63 -4.07 -40.72 7.59
N GLU A 64 -3.53 -39.62 8.10
CA GLU A 64 -3.94 -39.07 9.38
C GLU A 64 -5.47 -39.10 9.50
N SER A 65 -5.99 -39.62 10.61
CA SER A 65 -7.44 -39.75 10.78
C SER A 65 -8.11 -38.38 10.70
N LEU A 66 -9.37 -38.34 10.23
CA LEU A 66 -10.15 -37.09 10.22
C LEU A 66 -10.22 -36.45 11.62
N GLN A 67 -10.23 -37.27 12.66
CA GLN A 67 -10.16 -36.82 14.04
C GLN A 67 -8.82 -36.13 14.36
N ALA A 68 -7.68 -36.72 13.99
CA ALA A 68 -6.37 -36.13 14.24
C ALA A 68 -6.18 -34.80 13.48
N ARG A 69 -6.75 -34.69 12.27
CA ARG A 69 -6.81 -33.42 11.52
C ARG A 69 -7.62 -32.36 12.25
N ALA A 70 -8.84 -32.69 12.66
CA ALA A 70 -9.70 -31.78 13.43
C ALA A 70 -9.05 -31.34 14.75
N GLU A 71 -8.37 -32.25 15.46
CA GLU A 71 -7.62 -31.94 16.68
C GLU A 71 -6.45 -30.99 16.42
N ARG A 72 -5.68 -31.20 15.34
CA ARG A 72 -4.60 -30.28 14.93
C ARG A 72 -5.16 -28.89 14.63
N GLU A 73 -6.20 -28.82 13.81
CA GLU A 73 -6.83 -27.57 13.40
C GLU A 73 -7.31 -26.78 14.62
N GLN A 74 -8.00 -27.44 15.55
CA GLN A 74 -8.48 -26.81 16.78
C GLN A 74 -7.33 -26.30 17.65
N GLN A 75 -6.27 -27.08 17.83
CA GLN A 75 -5.11 -26.68 18.62
C GLN A 75 -4.38 -25.48 18.01
N VAL A 76 -4.23 -25.43 16.70
CA VAL A 76 -3.57 -24.29 16.01
C VAL A 76 -4.46 -23.05 16.02
N ARG A 77 -5.78 -23.17 15.85
CA ARG A 77 -6.71 -22.04 16.02
C ARG A 77 -6.62 -21.48 17.45
N GLN A 78 -6.60 -22.36 18.46
CA GLN A 78 -6.46 -21.93 19.85
C GLN A 78 -5.10 -21.26 20.10
N LEU A 79 -4.01 -21.83 19.58
CA LEU A 79 -2.66 -21.26 19.67
C LEU A 79 -2.64 -19.83 19.12
N LEU A 80 -3.20 -19.61 17.94
CA LEU A 80 -3.23 -18.31 17.29
C LEU A 80 -4.11 -17.31 18.06
N ALA A 81 -5.23 -17.77 18.63
CA ALA A 81 -6.09 -16.94 19.48
C ALA A 81 -5.40 -16.54 20.79
N ASP A 82 -4.72 -17.48 21.46
CA ASP A 82 -3.96 -17.23 22.69
C ASP A 82 -2.84 -16.23 22.45
N ARG A 83 -2.11 -16.41 21.34
CA ARG A 83 -1.05 -15.51 20.88
C ARG A 83 -1.57 -14.09 20.66
N ALA A 84 -2.67 -13.95 19.91
CA ALA A 84 -3.29 -12.66 19.64
C ALA A 84 -3.76 -11.98 20.94
N GLY A 85 -4.44 -12.72 21.82
CA GLY A 85 -4.89 -12.22 23.10
C GLY A 85 -3.74 -11.82 24.03
N ALA A 86 -2.64 -12.57 24.03
CA ALA A 86 -1.44 -12.24 24.80
C ALA A 86 -0.81 -10.93 24.32
N LEU A 87 -0.73 -10.70 23.01
CA LEU A 87 -0.22 -9.45 22.44
C LEU A 87 -1.10 -8.25 22.86
N LEU A 88 -2.42 -8.36 22.69
CA LEU A 88 -3.36 -7.29 23.06
C LEU A 88 -3.35 -6.97 24.56
N ARG A 89 -3.13 -7.97 25.43
CA ARG A 89 -3.00 -7.79 26.88
C ARG A 89 -1.59 -7.39 27.33
N ARG A 90 -0.64 -7.25 26.40
CA ARG A 90 0.78 -6.98 26.69
C ARG A 90 1.40 -8.04 27.61
N ASP A 91 1.05 -9.31 27.41
CA ASP A 91 1.64 -10.47 28.10
C ASP A 91 2.71 -11.16 27.23
N LYS A 92 3.97 -10.75 27.41
CA LYS A 92 5.11 -11.29 26.64
C LYS A 92 5.35 -12.77 26.92
N ALA A 93 5.14 -13.21 28.16
CA ALA A 93 5.39 -14.59 28.55
C ALA A 93 4.38 -15.53 27.86
N ALA A 94 3.10 -15.18 27.87
CA ALA A 94 2.07 -15.93 27.16
C ALA A 94 2.28 -15.88 25.62
N PHE A 95 2.65 -14.72 25.07
CA PHE A 95 2.91 -14.56 23.64
C PHE A 95 4.06 -15.47 23.15
N LEU A 96 5.12 -15.59 23.93
CA LEU A 96 6.25 -16.47 23.61
C LEU A 96 6.01 -17.93 24.02
N GLY A 97 5.01 -18.21 24.84
CA GLY A 97 4.66 -19.55 25.31
C GLY A 97 4.10 -20.48 24.22
N VAL A 98 3.68 -19.90 23.09
CA VAL A 98 3.20 -20.63 21.91
C VAL A 98 4.26 -20.87 20.84
N VAL A 99 5.47 -20.33 21.02
CA VAL A 99 6.60 -20.49 20.08
C VAL A 99 7.42 -21.72 20.47
N ASP A 100 7.87 -22.52 19.49
CA ASP A 100 8.69 -23.72 19.74
C ASP A 100 9.95 -23.35 20.56
N PRO A 101 10.15 -23.88 21.78
CA PRO A 101 11.34 -23.64 22.59
C PRO A 101 12.64 -24.04 21.88
N ALA A 102 12.58 -25.00 20.94
CA ALA A 102 13.74 -25.39 20.14
C ALA A 102 14.07 -24.38 19.02
N ALA A 103 13.14 -23.48 18.66
CA ALA A 103 13.32 -22.47 17.62
C ALA A 103 13.88 -21.16 18.21
N GLY A 104 15.12 -21.20 18.71
CA GLY A 104 15.75 -20.08 19.42
C GLY A 104 15.79 -18.76 18.62
N ALA A 105 16.11 -18.83 17.32
CA ALA A 105 16.13 -17.66 16.44
C ALA A 105 14.73 -17.05 16.26
N LEU A 106 13.72 -17.88 15.97
CA LEU A 106 12.33 -17.46 15.90
C LEU A 106 11.91 -16.81 17.22
N ARG A 107 12.13 -17.48 18.35
CA ARG A 107 11.75 -16.95 19.67
C ARG A 107 12.38 -15.58 19.97
N ALA A 108 13.63 -15.36 19.55
CA ALA A 108 14.27 -14.05 19.66
C ALA A 108 13.59 -12.99 18.77
N ARG A 109 13.33 -13.29 17.49
CA ARG A 109 12.58 -12.39 16.58
C ARG A 109 11.18 -12.07 17.12
N GLN A 110 10.48 -13.08 17.63
CA GLN A 110 9.15 -12.92 18.21
C GLN A 110 9.18 -12.08 19.49
N ALA A 111 10.21 -12.21 20.33
CA ALA A 111 10.38 -11.34 21.49
C ALA A 111 10.64 -9.89 21.09
N ALA A 112 11.46 -9.67 20.05
CA ALA A 112 11.74 -8.34 19.51
C ALA A 112 10.51 -7.70 18.88
N LEU A 113 9.73 -8.46 18.11
CA LEU A 113 8.44 -8.03 17.56
C LEU A 113 7.48 -7.56 18.66
N PHE A 114 7.38 -8.33 19.74
CA PHE A 114 6.51 -8.00 20.86
C PHE A 114 6.90 -6.65 21.49
N ASP A 115 8.20 -6.44 21.73
CA ASP A 115 8.72 -5.19 22.29
C ASP A 115 8.56 -4.04 21.30
N ALA A 116 8.73 -4.29 20.01
CA ALA A 116 8.61 -3.28 18.98
C ALA A 116 7.21 -2.67 18.87
N LEU A 117 6.19 -3.41 19.29
CA LEU A 117 4.80 -2.99 19.27
C LEU A 117 4.38 -2.20 20.51
N GLU A 118 5.25 -1.97 21.50
CA GLU A 118 4.91 -1.41 22.82
C GLU A 118 4.12 -0.09 22.74
N GLU A 119 4.59 0.88 21.94
CA GLU A 119 3.92 2.18 21.76
C GLU A 119 2.85 2.16 20.64
N VAL A 120 2.72 1.08 19.87
CA VAL A 120 1.75 0.99 18.76
C VAL A 120 0.34 0.82 19.34
N PRO A 121 -0.63 1.69 18.97
CA PRO A 121 -1.99 1.63 19.50
C PRO A 121 -2.78 0.50 18.84
N LEU A 122 -2.56 -0.75 19.26
CA LEU A 122 -3.25 -1.91 18.72
C LEU A 122 -4.74 -1.90 19.09
N GLY A 123 -5.60 -2.09 18.09
CA GLY A 123 -7.04 -2.31 18.24
C GLY A 123 -7.36 -3.78 18.11
N THR A 124 -7.63 -4.23 16.89
CA THR A 124 -7.82 -5.65 16.58
C THR A 124 -6.46 -6.29 16.32
N TRP A 125 -6.30 -7.54 16.77
CA TRP A 125 -5.26 -8.44 16.31
C TRP A 125 -5.84 -9.84 16.35
N ARG A 126 -5.97 -10.50 15.21
CA ARG A 126 -6.53 -11.86 15.10
C ARG A 126 -5.97 -12.59 13.90
N TYR A 127 -5.97 -13.90 13.93
CA TYR A 127 -5.52 -14.72 12.80
C TYR A 127 -6.68 -15.55 12.26
N ARG A 128 -6.82 -15.60 10.94
CA ARG A 128 -7.71 -16.51 10.22
C ARG A 128 -6.88 -17.61 9.57
N LEU A 129 -7.23 -18.85 9.90
CA LEU A 129 -6.59 -20.05 9.38
C LEU A 129 -7.38 -20.58 8.18
N ASP A 130 -6.73 -20.66 7.01
CA ASP A 130 -7.27 -21.35 5.84
C ASP A 130 -6.70 -22.78 5.77
N ILE A 131 -7.58 -23.74 6.02
CA ILE A 131 -7.21 -25.17 6.06
C ILE A 131 -7.17 -25.79 4.65
N THR A 132 -7.59 -25.07 3.62
CA THR A 132 -7.66 -25.58 2.24
C THR A 132 -6.36 -25.38 1.47
N THR A 133 -5.42 -24.61 2.00
CA THR A 133 -4.18 -24.17 1.34
C THR A 133 -2.90 -24.79 1.92
N GLU A 134 -3.01 -25.93 2.60
CA GLU A 134 -1.87 -26.62 3.23
C GLU A 134 -0.73 -26.89 2.24
N ARG A 135 0.51 -26.52 2.64
CA ARG A 135 1.71 -26.81 1.86
C ARG A 135 1.91 -28.33 1.72
N PRO A 136 2.26 -28.83 0.53
CA PRO A 136 2.50 -30.26 0.32
C PRO A 136 3.71 -30.73 1.14
N SER A 137 3.86 -32.05 1.28
CA SER A 137 5.03 -32.64 1.93
C SER A 137 6.34 -32.13 1.31
N ASP A 138 7.28 -31.75 2.17
CA ASP A 138 8.59 -31.20 1.80
C ASP A 138 9.69 -31.99 2.51
N SER A 139 10.67 -32.49 1.75
CA SER A 139 11.71 -33.36 2.30
C SER A 139 12.69 -32.62 3.23
N ALA A 140 12.91 -31.33 3.03
CA ALA A 140 13.75 -30.51 3.89
C ALA A 140 13.04 -30.23 5.23
N LEU A 141 11.75 -29.88 5.19
CA LEU A 141 10.95 -29.71 6.40
C LEU A 141 10.75 -31.03 7.16
N ASP A 142 10.58 -32.15 6.44
CA ASP A 142 10.53 -33.49 7.04
C ASP A 142 11.84 -33.86 7.76
N ARG A 143 13.00 -33.48 7.20
CA ARG A 143 14.30 -33.67 7.88
C ARG A 143 14.44 -32.74 9.08
N ARG A 144 13.97 -31.50 8.98
CA ARG A 144 14.12 -30.47 10.03
C ARG A 144 13.21 -30.73 11.23
N TYR A 145 11.93 -31.02 10.99
CA TYR A 145 10.91 -31.13 12.04
C TYR A 145 10.44 -32.55 12.32
N GLY A 146 10.78 -33.48 11.44
CA GLY A 146 10.27 -34.85 11.43
C GLY A 146 9.04 -34.98 10.54
N ARG A 147 9.00 -36.06 9.76
CA ARG A 147 7.85 -36.40 8.91
C ARG A 147 6.56 -36.44 9.73
N TYR A 148 5.51 -35.79 9.22
CA TYR A 148 4.20 -35.67 9.88
C TYR A 148 4.19 -34.91 11.22
N ARG A 149 5.25 -34.15 11.54
CA ARG A 149 5.35 -33.34 12.76
C ARG A 149 5.33 -31.84 12.49
N TRP A 150 4.98 -31.44 11.28
CA TRP A 150 4.82 -30.05 10.89
C TRP A 150 3.57 -29.88 10.04
N TRP A 151 3.05 -28.65 9.99
CA TRP A 151 1.88 -28.27 9.22
C TRP A 151 1.98 -26.79 8.86
N ALA A 152 1.78 -26.45 7.58
CA ALA A 152 1.88 -25.08 7.10
C ALA A 152 0.66 -24.72 6.23
N PRO A 153 -0.48 -24.40 6.84
CA PRO A 153 -1.61 -23.76 6.17
C PRO A 153 -1.35 -22.27 5.95
N ASP A 154 -2.10 -21.63 5.05
CA ASP A 154 -2.07 -20.17 5.00
C ASP A 154 -2.79 -19.55 6.20
N VAL A 155 -2.23 -18.46 6.71
CA VAL A 155 -2.76 -17.74 7.87
C VAL A 155 -2.90 -16.27 7.53
N THR A 156 -4.11 -15.71 7.53
CA THR A 156 -4.29 -14.27 7.39
C THR A 156 -4.24 -13.60 8.76
N LEU A 157 -3.27 -12.73 9.00
CA LEU A 157 -3.30 -11.78 10.12
C LEU A 157 -4.28 -10.66 9.78
N GLU A 158 -5.20 -10.37 10.69
CA GLU A 158 -6.06 -9.20 10.63
C GLU A 158 -5.78 -8.31 11.82
N TYR A 159 -5.40 -7.06 11.57
CA TYR A 159 -5.05 -6.11 12.60
C TYR A 159 -5.61 -4.71 12.35
N SER A 160 -5.80 -3.93 13.40
CA SER A 160 -6.20 -2.53 13.28
C SER A 160 -5.47 -1.65 14.28
N LEU A 161 -5.31 -0.37 13.95
CA LEU A 161 -4.82 0.65 14.87
C LEU A 161 -6.02 1.33 15.56
N ALA A 162 -6.07 1.21 16.88
CA ALA A 162 -7.16 1.66 17.73
C ALA A 162 -7.42 3.16 17.55
N GLY A 163 -8.65 3.50 17.15
CA GLY A 163 -9.07 4.88 16.93
C GLY A 163 -8.71 5.45 15.56
N PHE A 164 -8.00 4.71 14.70
CA PHE A 164 -7.59 5.19 13.37
C PHE A 164 -8.24 4.37 12.25
N ASP A 165 -8.07 3.05 12.28
CA ASP A 165 -8.61 2.17 11.25
C ASP A 165 -10.11 1.88 11.47
N GLU A 166 -10.94 2.02 10.41
CA GLU A 166 -12.38 1.63 10.52
C GLU A 166 -12.57 0.12 10.56
N ARG A 167 -11.71 -0.61 9.84
CA ARG A 167 -11.75 -2.06 9.66
C ARG A 167 -10.32 -2.61 9.74
N PRO A 168 -10.16 -3.87 10.17
CA PRO A 168 -8.85 -4.49 10.18
C PRO A 168 -8.26 -4.61 8.77
N LEU A 169 -6.96 -4.34 8.67
CA LEU A 169 -6.11 -4.67 7.54
C LEU A 169 -5.79 -6.16 7.54
N SER A 170 -5.50 -6.73 6.38
CA SER A 170 -5.21 -8.16 6.19
C SER A 170 -3.82 -8.41 5.60
N ALA A 171 -3.03 -9.25 6.25
CA ALA A 171 -1.74 -9.72 5.74
C ALA A 171 -1.70 -11.24 5.68
N LEU A 172 -1.33 -11.81 4.53
CA LEU A 172 -1.13 -13.25 4.36
C LEU A 172 0.21 -13.67 4.97
N HIS A 173 0.19 -14.51 5.99
CA HIS A 173 1.37 -15.08 6.63
C HIS A 173 1.55 -16.54 6.22
N HIS A 174 2.79 -16.90 5.92
CA HIS A 174 3.20 -18.28 5.64
C HIS A 174 3.92 -18.83 6.87
N LEU A 175 3.15 -19.46 7.76
CA LEU A 175 3.63 -19.94 9.06
C LEU A 175 3.80 -21.46 9.05
N THR A 176 4.84 -21.95 9.71
CA THR A 176 5.01 -23.37 9.97
C THR A 176 4.68 -23.67 11.43
N PHE A 177 3.73 -24.56 11.65
CA PHE A 177 3.43 -25.12 12.97
C PHE A 177 4.14 -26.46 13.13
N VAL A 178 4.65 -26.75 14.33
CA VAL A 178 5.39 -27.96 14.63
C VAL A 178 4.84 -28.65 15.87
N ARG A 179 4.84 -29.98 15.87
CA ARG A 179 4.36 -30.79 16.99
C ARG A 179 5.50 -31.19 17.92
N ARG A 180 5.39 -30.83 19.20
CA ARG A 180 6.31 -31.17 20.29
C ARG A 180 5.51 -31.74 21.46
N GLU A 181 5.89 -32.93 21.94
CA GLU A 181 5.26 -33.54 23.14
C GLU A 181 3.72 -33.53 23.10
N GLY A 182 3.15 -33.76 21.92
CA GLY A 182 1.69 -33.80 21.72
C GLY A 182 1.03 -32.44 21.48
N ARG A 183 1.73 -31.31 21.63
CA ARG A 183 1.23 -29.94 21.41
C ARG A 183 1.73 -29.36 20.10
N TRP A 184 0.89 -28.58 19.42
CA TRP A 184 1.30 -27.74 18.30
C TRP A 184 1.85 -26.39 18.79
N LEU A 185 2.93 -25.93 18.16
CA LEU A 185 3.65 -24.69 18.46
C LEU A 185 4.00 -23.97 17.16
N LEU A 186 4.21 -22.65 17.20
CA LEU A 186 4.76 -21.91 16.06
C LEU A 186 6.25 -22.24 15.92
N GLY A 187 6.61 -22.85 14.79
CA GLY A 187 7.97 -23.35 14.52
C GLY A 187 8.79 -22.44 13.61
N ALA A 188 8.17 -21.78 12.63
CA ALA A 188 8.82 -20.83 11.73
C ALA A 188 7.83 -19.83 11.11
N ASP A 189 8.38 -18.72 10.63
CA ASP A 189 7.72 -17.67 9.83
C ASP A 189 8.55 -17.28 8.59
N ASP A 190 9.57 -18.09 8.27
CA ASP A 190 10.58 -17.86 7.22
C ASP A 190 10.87 -19.10 6.36
N ASP A 191 10.25 -20.26 6.64
CA ASP A 191 10.53 -21.54 5.94
C ASP A 191 10.29 -21.49 4.41
N PHE A 192 9.50 -20.52 3.93
CA PHE A 192 9.08 -20.42 2.53
C PHE A 192 9.58 -19.15 1.82
N GLU A 193 10.49 -18.37 2.44
CA GLU A 193 11.07 -17.18 1.81
C GLU A 193 11.79 -17.51 0.50
N ASP A 194 12.59 -18.58 0.48
CA ASP A 194 13.39 -19.02 -0.68
C ASP A 194 12.56 -19.43 -1.90
N VAL A 195 11.26 -19.69 -1.71
CA VAL A 195 10.32 -20.06 -2.78
C VAL A 195 9.32 -18.96 -3.10
N GLY A 196 9.60 -17.72 -2.67
CA GLY A 196 8.78 -16.54 -2.96
C GLY A 196 7.50 -16.45 -2.15
N LEU A 197 7.40 -17.21 -1.05
CA LEU A 197 6.26 -17.24 -0.14
C LEU A 197 6.69 -16.72 1.24
N GLY A 198 7.38 -15.58 1.25
CA GLY A 198 7.77 -14.89 2.47
C GLY A 198 6.57 -14.29 3.19
N THR A 199 6.62 -14.26 4.52
CA THR A 199 5.64 -13.50 5.31
C THR A 199 5.92 -12.00 5.12
N PRO A 200 4.92 -11.18 4.70
CA PRO A 200 5.08 -9.74 4.57
C PRO A 200 5.60 -9.11 5.85
N ARG A 201 6.56 -8.20 5.72
CA ARG A 201 7.17 -7.49 6.85
C ARG A 201 6.51 -6.13 7.00
N ALA A 202 6.03 -5.83 8.19
CA ALA A 202 5.54 -4.51 8.59
C ALA A 202 6.65 -3.72 9.29
N LEU A 203 6.38 -2.43 9.56
CA LEU A 203 7.32 -1.50 10.18
C LEU A 203 7.94 -2.03 11.50
N TRP A 204 7.14 -2.75 12.30
CA TRP A 204 7.57 -3.33 13.58
C TRP A 204 8.37 -4.64 13.45
N ASP A 205 8.41 -5.28 12.29
CA ASP A 205 9.24 -6.49 12.08
C ASP A 205 10.73 -6.13 11.92
N ARG A 206 11.03 -4.86 11.67
CA ARG A 206 12.37 -4.34 11.41
C ARG A 206 12.98 -3.60 12.62
N GLY A 207 12.29 -3.57 13.76
CA GLY A 207 12.79 -3.00 15.01
C GLY A 207 11.72 -2.23 15.80
N PRO A 208 12.11 -1.54 16.89
CA PRO A 208 11.18 -0.79 17.72
C PRO A 208 10.41 0.28 16.96
N VAL A 209 9.13 0.45 17.30
CA VAL A 209 8.25 1.48 16.74
C VAL A 209 7.73 2.38 17.86
N VAL A 210 7.84 3.69 17.65
CA VAL A 210 7.24 4.71 18.52
C VAL A 210 6.09 5.39 17.79
N ALA A 211 5.16 5.95 18.56
CA ALA A 211 4.00 6.64 18.03
C ALA A 211 4.03 8.13 18.40
N GLU A 212 3.71 8.97 17.43
CA GLU A 212 3.41 10.39 17.64
C GLU A 212 2.00 10.69 17.16
N ARG A 213 1.23 11.43 17.95
CA ARG A 213 -0.17 11.74 17.65
C ARG A 213 -0.42 13.24 17.72
N VAL A 214 -1.07 13.77 16.69
CA VAL A 214 -1.61 15.13 16.66
C VAL A 214 -3.02 15.07 16.10
N ALA A 215 -4.02 15.44 16.91
CA ALA A 215 -5.44 15.27 16.58
C ALA A 215 -5.76 13.82 16.12
N ASP A 216 -6.35 13.65 14.93
CA ASP A 216 -6.68 12.36 14.31
C ASP A 216 -5.60 11.86 13.34
N VAL A 217 -4.37 12.34 13.50
CA VAL A 217 -3.18 11.84 12.78
C VAL A 217 -2.31 11.01 13.72
N LEU A 218 -2.04 9.76 13.31
CA LEU A 218 -1.05 8.87 13.92
C LEU A 218 0.17 8.78 13.01
N VAL A 219 1.36 8.97 13.57
CA VAL A 219 2.62 8.76 12.89
C VAL A 219 3.41 7.67 13.61
N LEU A 220 3.77 6.62 12.88
CA LEU A 220 4.57 5.49 13.36
C LEU A 220 5.95 5.53 12.71
N GLY A 221 7.00 5.29 13.48
CA GLY A 221 8.36 5.26 12.97
C GLY A 221 9.37 4.83 14.03
N ARG A 222 10.65 5.07 13.78
CA ARG A 222 11.74 4.67 14.68
C ARG A 222 11.93 5.63 15.87
N PRO A 223 12.39 5.14 17.03
CA PRO A 223 12.64 5.98 18.22
C PRO A 223 13.61 7.14 17.99
N ASP A 224 14.64 6.94 17.18
CA ASP A 224 15.65 7.96 16.83
C ASP A 224 15.09 9.07 15.91
N ALA A 225 14.07 8.76 15.11
CA ALA A 225 13.37 9.69 14.24
C ALA A 225 12.26 10.51 14.94
N ARG A 226 12.07 10.40 16.26
CA ARG A 226 10.91 10.99 16.99
C ARG A 226 10.67 12.49 16.75
N ARG A 227 11.73 13.28 16.49
CA ARG A 227 11.59 14.69 16.10
C ARG A 227 10.96 14.86 14.71
N LEU A 228 11.37 14.03 13.74
CA LEU A 228 10.79 13.99 12.40
C LEU A 228 9.33 13.55 12.49
N LEU A 229 9.02 12.49 13.26
CA LEU A 229 7.65 11.99 13.43
C LEU A 229 6.68 13.08 13.93
N ARG A 230 7.10 13.87 14.94
CA ARG A 230 6.32 15.02 15.42
C ARG A 230 6.12 16.10 14.35
N ASN A 231 7.13 16.35 13.52
CA ASN A 231 7.00 17.31 12.42
C ASN A 231 6.00 16.82 11.37
N VAL A 232 6.11 15.56 10.95
CA VAL A 232 5.18 14.90 10.02
C VAL A 232 3.76 14.96 10.60
N ALA A 233 3.56 14.57 11.86
CA ALA A 233 2.26 14.59 12.52
C ALA A 233 1.62 15.99 12.50
N SER A 234 2.40 17.02 12.83
CA SER A 234 1.92 18.40 12.83
C SER A 234 1.62 18.93 11.42
N VAL A 235 2.42 18.57 10.41
CA VAL A 235 2.20 19.03 9.03
C VAL A 235 0.97 18.34 8.44
N THR A 236 0.83 17.02 8.60
CA THR A 236 -0.35 16.26 8.15
C THR A 236 -1.62 16.72 8.86
N ALA A 237 -1.58 16.96 10.19
CA ALA A 237 -2.74 17.49 10.90
C ALA A 237 -3.15 18.88 10.37
N GLY A 238 -2.17 19.72 10.00
CA GLY A 238 -2.42 21.00 9.35
C GLY A 238 -2.96 20.89 7.92
N ALA A 239 -2.79 19.74 7.24
CA ALA A 239 -3.31 19.52 5.90
C ALA A 239 -4.82 19.25 5.87
N VAL A 240 -5.39 18.69 6.94
CA VAL A 240 -6.85 18.41 7.06
C VAL A 240 -7.72 19.62 6.67
N PRO A 241 -7.56 20.82 7.27
CA PRO A 241 -8.38 21.96 6.90
C PRO A 241 -8.16 22.46 5.46
N ARG A 242 -7.02 22.15 4.82
CA ARG A 242 -6.75 22.51 3.41
C ARG A 242 -7.51 21.61 2.46
N VAL A 243 -7.49 20.31 2.76
CA VAL A 243 -8.30 19.32 2.04
C VAL A 243 -9.79 19.66 2.21
N ASP A 244 -10.24 19.96 3.43
CA ASP A 244 -11.63 20.34 3.70
C ASP A 244 -12.08 21.58 2.90
N ALA A 245 -11.19 22.56 2.72
CA ALA A 245 -11.50 23.79 1.99
C ALA A 245 -11.77 23.56 0.48
N VAL A 246 -11.30 22.44 -0.08
CA VAL A 246 -11.50 22.09 -1.49
C VAL A 246 -12.47 20.93 -1.65
N TRP A 247 -12.21 19.80 -0.99
CA TRP A 247 -12.98 18.57 -1.14
C TRP A 247 -14.31 18.59 -0.36
N GLY A 248 -14.36 19.36 0.72
CA GLY A 248 -15.42 19.32 1.72
C GLY A 248 -15.10 18.33 2.84
N THR A 249 -16.02 18.22 3.80
CA THR A 249 -15.78 17.52 5.06
C THR A 249 -16.29 16.08 5.06
N ASP A 250 -16.87 15.55 3.99
CA ASP A 250 -17.46 14.20 3.99
C ASP A 250 -16.41 13.09 3.79
N TRP A 251 -15.46 13.02 4.72
CA TRP A 251 -14.39 12.01 4.78
C TRP A 251 -13.88 11.92 6.23
N ARG A 252 -12.94 11.02 6.51
CA ARG A 252 -12.53 10.70 7.89
C ARG A 252 -11.85 11.83 8.66
N ARG A 253 -11.22 12.78 7.95
CA ARG A 253 -10.43 13.87 8.55
C ARG A 253 -9.32 13.37 9.50
N GLY A 254 -8.70 12.24 9.15
CA GLY A 254 -7.60 11.63 9.91
C GLY A 254 -6.69 10.83 8.99
N ALA A 255 -5.51 10.45 9.49
CA ALA A 255 -4.53 9.70 8.72
C ALA A 255 -3.63 8.83 9.60
N VAL A 256 -3.17 7.71 9.04
CA VAL A 256 -2.06 6.93 9.58
C VAL A 256 -0.86 7.15 8.65
N VAL A 257 0.23 7.65 9.20
CA VAL A 257 1.48 7.89 8.48
C VAL A 257 2.55 6.95 8.99
N LEU A 258 3.23 6.26 8.09
CA LEU A 258 4.38 5.41 8.37
C LEU A 258 5.65 6.13 7.91
N VAL A 259 6.64 6.21 8.79
CA VAL A 259 7.96 6.76 8.48
C VAL A 259 8.97 5.61 8.64
N PRO A 260 9.28 4.88 7.56
CA PRO A 260 10.34 3.89 7.55
C PRO A 260 11.70 4.52 7.85
N THR A 261 12.72 3.68 8.02
CA THR A 261 14.09 4.08 8.33
C THR A 261 14.75 4.76 7.13
N ASP A 262 14.48 4.26 5.92
CA ASP A 262 15.06 4.72 4.65
C ASP A 262 14.15 4.35 3.47
N GLY A 263 14.57 4.71 2.26
CA GLY A 263 13.87 4.35 1.03
C GLY A 263 13.78 2.84 0.75
N ALA A 264 14.72 2.03 1.25
CA ALA A 264 14.70 0.58 1.04
C ALA A 264 13.61 -0.09 1.88
N GLU A 265 13.48 0.28 3.17
CA GLU A 265 12.37 -0.17 4.00
C GLU A 265 11.02 0.35 3.48
N MET A 266 10.99 1.55 2.87
CA MET A 266 9.77 2.04 2.20
C MET A 266 9.37 1.15 1.01
N ALA A 267 10.33 0.77 0.16
CA ALA A 267 10.10 -0.11 -0.98
C ALA A 267 9.58 -1.48 -0.55
N ASP A 268 10.16 -2.06 0.50
CA ASP A 268 9.70 -3.31 1.11
C ASP A 268 8.24 -3.21 1.60
N LEU A 269 7.89 -2.12 2.30
CA LEU A 269 6.53 -1.91 2.81
C LEU A 269 5.50 -1.72 1.69
N LEU A 270 5.94 -1.23 0.54
CA LEU A 270 5.12 -1.07 -0.66
C LEU A 270 5.10 -2.34 -1.53
N GLY A 271 5.96 -3.34 -1.25
CA GLY A 271 6.16 -4.47 -2.15
C GLY A 271 6.62 -4.03 -3.56
N SER A 272 7.41 -2.96 -3.63
CA SER A 272 7.89 -2.37 -4.89
C SER A 272 9.38 -2.62 -5.08
N ASP A 273 9.77 -3.00 -6.28
CA ASP A 273 11.18 -3.06 -6.71
C ASP A 273 11.64 -1.76 -7.41
N GLY A 274 10.78 -0.73 -7.46
CA GLY A 274 11.03 0.53 -8.17
C GLY A 274 11.95 1.49 -7.41
N ASP A 275 12.54 2.44 -8.14
CA ASP A 275 13.29 3.54 -7.51
C ASP A 275 12.31 4.56 -6.90
N LEU A 276 12.34 4.70 -5.58
CA LEU A 276 11.52 5.65 -4.82
C LEU A 276 12.30 6.90 -4.39
N SER A 277 13.52 7.11 -4.93
CA SER A 277 14.41 8.21 -4.53
C SER A 277 13.84 9.60 -4.83
N GLN A 278 12.99 9.71 -5.85
CA GLN A 278 12.29 10.95 -6.23
C GLN A 278 10.96 11.13 -5.50
N ILE A 279 10.52 10.15 -4.72
CA ILE A 279 9.22 10.16 -4.07
C ILE A 279 9.37 10.56 -2.60
N ALA A 280 8.70 11.64 -2.21
CA ALA A 280 8.75 12.19 -0.85
C ALA A 280 7.76 11.50 0.09
N ALA A 281 6.61 11.10 -0.44
CA ALA A 281 5.59 10.36 0.27
C ALA A 281 4.71 9.61 -0.73
N VAL A 282 3.94 8.63 -0.23
CA VAL A 282 2.98 7.84 -1.01
C VAL A 282 1.74 7.53 -0.18
N ALA A 283 0.55 7.72 -0.73
CA ALA A 283 -0.71 7.23 -0.16
C ALA A 283 -1.10 5.86 -0.72
N THR A 284 -1.26 4.87 0.15
CA THR A 284 -1.71 3.52 -0.19
C THR A 284 -2.97 3.14 0.58
N ALA A 285 -3.65 2.09 0.12
CA ALA A 285 -4.76 1.46 0.82
C ALA A 285 -4.88 0.00 0.41
N GLU A 286 -5.48 -0.82 1.26
CA GLU A 286 -5.94 -2.16 0.87
C GLU A 286 -7.20 -2.04 0.02
N LEU A 287 -7.22 -2.71 -1.12
CA LEU A 287 -8.44 -2.93 -1.88
C LEU A 287 -9.18 -4.13 -1.25
N GLY A 288 -10.21 -3.84 -0.46
CA GLY A 288 -11.10 -4.86 0.09
C GLY A 288 -12.14 -5.31 -0.94
N GLY A 289 -12.70 -6.50 -0.71
CA GLY A 289 -13.75 -7.10 -1.55
C GLY A 289 -13.20 -8.14 -2.52
N GLY A 290 -13.96 -9.23 -2.74
CA GLY A 290 -13.73 -10.05 -3.93
C GLY A 290 -13.85 -9.19 -5.19
N SER A 291 -13.41 -9.71 -6.34
CA SER A 291 -13.21 -9.00 -7.63
C SER A 291 -14.38 -8.18 -8.22
N GLN A 292 -15.49 -7.96 -7.50
CA GLN A 292 -16.69 -7.28 -7.96
C GLN A 292 -16.99 -5.93 -7.28
N GLU A 293 -16.39 -5.58 -6.13
CA GLU A 293 -16.70 -4.32 -5.44
C GLU A 293 -15.43 -3.55 -5.02
N PHE A 294 -15.30 -2.30 -5.48
CA PHE A 294 -14.20 -1.41 -5.11
C PHE A 294 -14.48 -0.82 -3.72
N ASP A 295 -13.86 -1.38 -2.69
CA ASP A 295 -14.06 -0.99 -1.29
C ASP A 295 -12.71 -0.79 -0.58
N PRO A 296 -12.01 0.33 -0.86
CA PRO A 296 -10.71 0.60 -0.26
C PRO A 296 -10.80 0.84 1.25
N SER A 297 -9.79 0.36 1.98
CA SER A 297 -9.66 0.57 3.41
C SER A 297 -8.21 0.54 3.88
N GLY A 298 -7.98 0.89 5.15
CA GLY A 298 -6.65 0.80 5.73
C GLY A 298 -5.66 1.79 5.13
N ASP A 299 -6.12 3.00 4.76
CA ASP A 299 -5.26 4.04 4.20
C ASP A 299 -3.98 4.26 5.02
N ARG A 300 -2.84 4.31 4.33
CA ARG A 300 -1.53 4.66 4.89
C ARG A 300 -0.91 5.74 4.03
N ILE A 301 -0.22 6.68 4.67
CA ILE A 301 0.73 7.56 4.00
C ILE A 301 2.12 7.10 4.41
N LEU A 302 2.97 6.70 3.47
CA LEU A 302 4.37 6.40 3.73
C LEU A 302 5.18 7.66 3.42
N VAL A 303 6.07 8.07 4.32
CA VAL A 303 6.96 9.22 4.11
C VAL A 303 8.38 8.72 3.96
N ASN A 304 9.00 9.00 2.82
CA ASN A 304 10.41 8.69 2.58
C ASN A 304 11.28 9.69 3.37
N PRO A 305 11.97 9.27 4.45
CA PRO A 305 12.75 10.20 5.27
C PRO A 305 13.91 10.84 4.50
N ASP A 306 14.54 10.11 3.57
CA ASP A 306 15.69 10.57 2.78
C ASP A 306 15.31 11.73 1.85
N THR A 307 14.06 11.76 1.43
CA THR A 307 13.53 12.74 0.49
C THR A 307 12.79 13.86 1.22
N PHE A 308 11.92 13.50 2.15
CA PHE A 308 11.08 14.45 2.88
C PHE A 308 11.89 15.44 3.73
N THR A 309 13.02 15.01 4.28
CA THR A 309 13.88 15.88 5.09
C THR A 309 14.59 16.97 4.27
N LYS A 310 14.81 16.74 2.97
CA LYS A 310 15.39 17.72 2.03
C LYS A 310 14.40 18.83 1.67
N LEU A 311 13.09 18.59 1.83
CA LEU A 311 12.06 19.58 1.58
C LEU A 311 12.08 20.69 2.63
N GLY A 312 11.88 21.93 2.18
CA GLY A 312 11.55 23.05 3.05
C GLY A 312 10.12 22.95 3.62
N GLN A 313 9.76 23.86 4.54
CA GLN A 313 8.45 23.85 5.20
C GLN A 313 7.27 23.85 4.21
N LEU A 314 7.37 24.64 3.14
CA LEU A 314 6.34 24.72 2.11
C LEU A 314 6.21 23.39 1.34
N GLY A 315 7.32 22.81 0.88
CA GLY A 315 7.31 21.53 0.15
C GLY A 315 6.70 20.40 0.97
N ARG A 316 7.05 20.30 2.26
CA ARG A 316 6.46 19.30 3.17
C ARG A 316 4.96 19.46 3.33
N ARG A 317 4.48 20.71 3.39
CA ARG A 317 3.04 21.02 3.45
C ARG A 317 2.34 20.62 2.16
N VAL A 318 2.90 20.96 1.00
CA VAL A 318 2.32 20.61 -0.31
C VAL A 318 2.22 19.09 -0.42
N VAL A 319 3.33 18.37 -0.23
CA VAL A 319 3.40 16.90 -0.31
C VAL A 319 2.39 16.23 0.64
N LEU A 320 2.36 16.58 1.92
CA LEU A 320 1.42 15.93 2.85
C LEU A 320 -0.04 16.35 2.64
N THR A 321 -0.30 17.50 2.02
CA THR A 321 -1.66 17.89 1.62
C THR A 321 -2.10 17.12 0.38
N HIS A 322 -1.19 16.92 -0.57
CA HIS A 322 -1.38 16.05 -1.73
C HIS A 322 -1.73 14.62 -1.26
N GLU A 323 -0.90 13.98 -0.43
CA GLU A 323 -1.15 12.60 0.01
C GLU A 323 -2.44 12.45 0.80
N LEU A 324 -2.76 13.43 1.65
CA LEU A 324 -4.01 13.43 2.40
C LEU A 324 -5.23 13.61 1.48
N THR A 325 -5.06 14.25 0.32
CA THR A 325 -6.12 14.37 -0.69
C THR A 325 -6.48 13.00 -1.25
N HIS A 326 -5.49 12.15 -1.55
CA HIS A 326 -5.74 10.77 -1.97
C HIS A 326 -6.53 9.98 -0.93
N VAL A 327 -6.20 10.11 0.36
CA VAL A 327 -6.96 9.50 1.45
C VAL A 327 -8.41 10.03 1.50
N ALA A 328 -8.60 11.34 1.36
CA ALA A 328 -9.91 11.97 1.43
C ALA A 328 -10.83 11.62 0.25
N THR A 329 -10.25 11.42 -0.94
CA THR A 329 -11.01 11.18 -2.18
C THR A 329 -11.24 9.69 -2.43
N ARG A 330 -10.46 8.78 -1.83
CA ARG A 330 -10.41 7.35 -2.18
C ARG A 330 -11.76 6.65 -2.29
N ARG A 331 -12.72 6.96 -1.41
CA ARG A 331 -14.07 6.36 -1.43
C ARG A 331 -14.96 6.88 -2.55
N ALA A 332 -14.75 8.13 -2.95
CA ALA A 332 -15.47 8.76 -4.05
C ALA A 332 -14.84 8.44 -5.40
N THR A 333 -13.56 8.06 -5.42
CA THR A 333 -12.86 7.63 -6.62
C THR A 333 -13.02 6.13 -6.83
N GLY A 334 -12.52 5.64 -7.96
CA GLY A 334 -12.55 4.25 -8.36
C GLY A 334 -11.52 3.99 -9.45
N PRO A 335 -11.39 2.74 -9.93
CA PRO A 335 -10.40 2.38 -10.95
C PRO A 335 -10.54 3.15 -12.27
N ALA A 336 -11.69 3.80 -12.50
CA ALA A 336 -11.96 4.61 -13.69
C ALA A 336 -11.34 6.03 -13.65
N VAL A 337 -10.78 6.46 -12.51
CA VAL A 337 -10.10 7.76 -12.41
C VAL A 337 -8.66 7.57 -12.91
N PRO A 338 -8.28 8.18 -14.04
CA PRO A 338 -6.92 8.06 -14.56
C PRO A 338 -5.91 8.84 -13.71
N GLY A 339 -4.63 8.48 -13.83
CA GLY A 339 -3.51 9.05 -13.07
C GLY A 339 -3.45 10.58 -13.17
N TRP A 340 -3.56 11.14 -14.39
CA TRP A 340 -3.51 12.60 -14.55
C TRP A 340 -4.61 13.34 -13.78
N LEU A 341 -5.79 12.74 -13.64
CA LEU A 341 -6.89 13.35 -12.91
C LEU A 341 -6.70 13.17 -11.41
N ALA A 342 -6.26 11.99 -10.97
CA ALA A 342 -5.98 11.70 -9.56
C ALA A 342 -4.87 12.60 -9.03
N GLU A 343 -3.70 12.58 -9.68
CA GLU A 343 -2.51 13.32 -9.28
C GLU A 343 -2.69 14.83 -9.50
N GLY A 344 -3.27 15.23 -10.64
CA GLY A 344 -3.55 16.65 -10.90
C GLY A 344 -4.51 17.26 -9.89
N PHE A 345 -5.49 16.49 -9.39
CA PHE A 345 -6.40 16.95 -8.33
C PHE A 345 -5.70 17.05 -6.98
N ALA A 346 -4.88 16.06 -6.63
CA ALA A 346 -4.08 16.09 -5.40
C ALA A 346 -3.10 17.28 -5.38
N ASP A 347 -2.45 17.61 -6.51
CA ASP A 347 -1.63 18.80 -6.66
C ASP A 347 -2.45 20.09 -6.63
N TYR A 348 -3.62 20.12 -7.29
CA TYR A 348 -4.53 21.28 -7.21
C TYR A 348 -4.89 21.61 -5.77
N VAL A 349 -5.19 20.61 -4.94
CA VAL A 349 -5.44 20.80 -3.50
C VAL A 349 -4.16 21.17 -2.74
N GLY A 350 -3.04 20.51 -3.06
CA GLY A 350 -1.73 20.78 -2.45
C GLY A 350 -1.25 22.23 -2.65
N TYR A 351 -1.57 22.84 -3.79
CA TYR A 351 -1.23 24.22 -4.14
C TYR A 351 -2.34 25.23 -3.85
N ALA A 352 -3.55 24.83 -3.44
CA ALA A 352 -4.74 25.70 -3.38
C ALA A 352 -4.58 26.96 -2.51
N ASP A 353 -3.74 26.90 -1.47
CA ASP A 353 -3.47 28.00 -0.54
C ASP A 353 -1.99 28.41 -0.50
N VAL A 354 -1.31 28.19 -1.63
CA VAL A 354 0.10 28.47 -1.86
C VAL A 354 0.26 29.49 -2.99
N ASP A 355 0.86 30.64 -2.68
CA ASP A 355 1.18 31.67 -3.68
C ASP A 355 2.60 31.45 -4.21
N LEU A 356 2.74 30.51 -5.15
CA LEU A 356 3.99 30.25 -5.85
C LEU A 356 3.87 30.69 -7.31
N PRO A 357 4.90 31.38 -7.86
CA PRO A 357 4.92 31.70 -9.28
C PRO A 357 4.86 30.42 -10.11
N LEU A 358 4.00 30.41 -11.14
CA LEU A 358 3.86 29.28 -12.05
C LEU A 358 5.19 28.83 -12.66
N ALA A 359 6.10 29.77 -12.94
CA ALA A 359 7.43 29.46 -13.46
C ALA A 359 8.32 28.63 -12.51
N LEU A 360 7.98 28.58 -11.22
CA LEU A 360 8.65 27.73 -10.24
C LEU A 360 7.89 26.40 -10.03
N SER A 361 6.55 26.44 -10.04
CA SER A 361 5.72 25.24 -9.81
C SER A 361 5.62 24.31 -11.02
N ALA A 362 5.84 24.82 -12.24
CA ALA A 362 5.86 24.06 -13.48
C ALA A 362 7.21 24.24 -14.20
N ARG A 363 8.32 24.08 -13.47
CA ARG A 363 9.64 24.50 -13.96
C ARG A 363 10.14 23.62 -15.09
N GLU A 364 9.98 22.31 -14.96
CA GLU A 364 10.52 21.35 -15.92
C GLU A 364 9.70 21.41 -17.21
N LEU A 365 8.37 21.35 -17.12
CA LEU A 365 7.48 21.53 -18.25
C LEU A 365 7.69 22.90 -18.92
N ARG A 366 7.94 23.97 -18.15
CA ARG A 366 8.27 25.28 -18.74
C ARG A 366 9.54 25.24 -19.58
N ALA A 367 10.55 24.45 -19.21
CA ALA A 367 11.74 24.29 -20.01
C ALA A 367 11.41 23.64 -21.36
N ASP A 368 10.58 22.59 -21.36
CA ASP A 368 10.13 21.88 -22.56
C ASP A 368 9.30 22.79 -23.49
N ILE A 369 8.30 23.50 -22.94
CA ILE A 369 7.47 24.42 -23.72
C ILE A 369 8.32 25.51 -24.40
N ARG A 370 9.36 26.01 -23.72
CA ARG A 370 10.29 27.01 -24.28
C ARG A 370 11.25 26.44 -25.31
N ALA A 371 11.56 25.15 -25.23
CA ALA A 371 12.32 24.44 -26.26
C ALA A 371 11.45 24.15 -27.50
N GLY A 372 10.12 24.31 -27.41
CA GLY A 372 9.17 24.05 -28.48
C GLY A 372 8.48 22.69 -28.34
N ASP A 373 8.78 21.95 -27.27
CA ASP A 373 8.26 20.61 -26.99
C ASP A 373 6.92 20.73 -26.24
N VAL A 374 5.86 21.03 -26.98
CA VAL A 374 4.50 21.15 -26.43
C VAL A 374 3.80 19.79 -26.47
N PRO A 375 3.38 19.22 -25.33
CA PRO A 375 2.68 17.94 -25.29
C PRO A 375 1.46 17.90 -26.23
N GLU A 376 1.24 16.75 -26.87
CA GLU A 376 0.12 16.57 -27.80
C GLU A 376 -1.17 16.10 -27.14
N GLN A 377 -1.05 15.40 -26.01
CA GLN A 377 -2.13 14.74 -25.28
C GLN A 377 -1.92 14.91 -23.78
N LEU A 378 -2.98 14.72 -23.00
CA LEU A 378 -2.89 14.64 -21.54
C LEU A 378 -2.01 13.44 -21.12
N PRO A 379 -1.36 13.49 -19.94
CA PRO A 379 -0.57 12.37 -19.44
C PRO A 379 -1.38 11.07 -19.35
N SER A 380 -0.75 9.98 -19.77
CA SER A 380 -1.23 8.61 -19.62
C SER A 380 -0.88 8.04 -18.24
N ASP A 381 -1.51 6.93 -17.86
CA ASP A 381 -1.23 6.30 -16.57
C ASP A 381 0.23 5.81 -16.45
N SER A 382 0.88 5.44 -17.55
CA SER A 382 2.30 5.04 -17.56
C SER A 382 3.26 6.19 -17.29
N ASP A 383 2.84 7.44 -17.50
CA ASP A 383 3.69 8.61 -17.26
C ASP A 383 3.93 8.84 -15.76
N PHE A 384 3.11 8.23 -14.89
CA PHE A 384 3.21 8.30 -13.43
C PHE A 384 4.02 7.16 -12.80
N ASP A 385 4.70 6.34 -13.61
CA ASP A 385 5.63 5.34 -13.09
C ASP A 385 6.82 6.01 -12.37
N GLY A 386 7.18 5.53 -11.18
CA GLY A 386 8.25 6.10 -10.36
C GLY A 386 9.63 6.10 -11.03
N GLY A 387 9.86 5.20 -11.99
CA GLY A 387 11.09 5.12 -12.78
C GLY A 387 11.10 6.05 -14.01
N ASN A 388 10.02 6.78 -14.28
CA ASN A 388 9.97 7.72 -15.41
C ASN A 388 10.89 8.92 -15.16
N GLU A 389 11.81 9.20 -16.09
CA GLU A 389 12.72 10.34 -15.99
C GLU A 389 11.97 11.68 -16.08
N ASP A 390 10.82 11.70 -16.76
CA ASP A 390 9.96 12.88 -16.96
C ASP A 390 8.77 12.92 -15.98
N LEU A 391 8.86 12.21 -14.86
CA LEU A 391 7.80 12.13 -13.85
C LEU A 391 7.37 13.53 -13.39
N ALA A 392 8.31 14.43 -13.14
CA ALA A 392 7.99 15.81 -12.72
C ALA A 392 7.10 16.52 -13.75
N GLN A 393 7.40 16.40 -15.03
CA GLN A 393 6.62 16.99 -16.11
C GLN A 393 5.22 16.38 -16.18
N ALA A 394 5.08 15.07 -15.97
CA ALA A 394 3.76 14.42 -15.95
C ALA A 394 2.85 15.01 -14.85
N TYR A 395 3.37 15.24 -13.64
CA TYR A 395 2.63 15.89 -12.55
C TYR A 395 2.33 17.36 -12.87
N GLU A 396 3.30 18.12 -13.38
CA GLU A 396 3.11 19.52 -13.77
C GLU A 396 2.04 19.65 -14.87
N GLN A 397 2.03 18.74 -15.85
CA GLN A 397 1.03 18.65 -16.91
C GLN A 397 -0.37 18.35 -16.34
N ALA A 398 -0.48 17.36 -15.47
CA ALA A 398 -1.71 16.94 -14.81
C ALA A 398 -2.31 18.04 -13.93
N TRP A 399 -1.48 18.68 -13.09
CA TRP A 399 -1.87 19.82 -12.27
C TRP A 399 -2.43 20.96 -13.12
N LEU A 400 -1.78 21.30 -14.23
CA LEU A 400 -2.22 22.38 -15.11
C LEU A 400 -3.51 22.05 -15.87
N ALA A 401 -3.74 20.78 -16.21
CA ALA A 401 -5.01 20.32 -16.78
C ALA A 401 -6.15 20.50 -15.77
N VAL A 402 -5.97 20.05 -14.52
CA VAL A 402 -6.98 20.18 -13.47
C VAL A 402 -7.22 21.65 -13.07
N ARG A 403 -6.15 22.44 -12.97
CA ARG A 403 -6.24 23.88 -12.72
C ARG A 403 -7.04 24.59 -13.81
N LEU A 404 -6.83 24.25 -15.08
CA LEU A 404 -7.60 24.82 -16.19
C LEU A 404 -9.10 24.49 -16.09
N ILE A 405 -9.44 23.25 -15.73
CA ILE A 405 -10.85 22.87 -15.49
C ILE A 405 -11.46 23.74 -14.38
N ALA A 406 -10.74 23.94 -13.27
CA ALA A 406 -11.20 24.79 -12.17
C ALA A 406 -11.33 26.26 -12.57
N GLU A 407 -10.45 26.77 -13.43
CA GLU A 407 -10.50 28.15 -13.94
C GLU A 407 -11.70 28.37 -14.87
N GLN A 408 -11.99 27.42 -15.75
CA GLN A 408 -13.08 27.53 -16.74
C GLN A 408 -14.46 27.23 -16.18
N HIS A 409 -14.55 26.26 -15.26
CA HIS A 409 -15.83 25.73 -14.77
C HIS A 409 -16.06 25.96 -13.27
N GLY A 410 -15.11 26.63 -12.60
CA GLY A 410 -15.12 26.82 -11.16
C GLY A 410 -14.78 25.54 -10.39
N ARG A 411 -14.48 25.71 -9.10
CA ARG A 411 -14.18 24.59 -8.18
C ARG A 411 -15.33 23.58 -8.12
N ASP A 412 -16.57 24.05 -8.06
CA ASP A 412 -17.73 23.16 -7.99
C ASP A 412 -17.89 22.32 -9.27
N GLY A 413 -17.56 22.88 -10.44
CA GLY A 413 -17.52 22.15 -11.70
C GLY A 413 -16.47 21.04 -11.66
N LEU A 414 -15.24 21.35 -11.24
CA LEU A 414 -14.17 20.36 -11.06
C LEU A 414 -14.60 19.23 -10.12
N LEU A 415 -15.20 19.54 -8.97
CA LEU A 415 -15.63 18.53 -8.01
C LEU A 415 -16.74 17.62 -8.54
N ARG A 416 -17.70 18.17 -9.30
CA ARG A 416 -18.73 17.36 -9.97
C ARG A 416 -18.12 16.43 -11.00
N PHE A 417 -17.25 16.96 -11.86
CA PHE A 417 -16.52 16.17 -12.86
C PHE A 417 -15.71 15.04 -12.21
N TYR A 418 -14.89 15.35 -11.20
CA TYR A 418 -14.05 14.38 -10.52
C TYR A 418 -14.88 13.25 -9.86
N ARG A 419 -15.98 13.60 -9.19
CA ARG A 419 -16.91 12.62 -8.60
C ARG A 419 -17.65 11.80 -9.66
N ALA A 420 -18.01 12.39 -10.80
CA ALA A 420 -18.71 11.71 -11.88
C ALA A 420 -17.82 10.64 -12.55
N VAL A 421 -16.52 10.92 -12.74
CA VAL A 421 -15.55 9.92 -13.18
C VAL A 421 -15.41 8.82 -12.11
N GLY A 422 -15.19 9.22 -10.86
CA GLY A 422 -15.02 8.29 -9.73
C GLY A 422 -16.22 7.37 -9.50
N ALA A 423 -17.45 7.83 -9.75
CA ALA A 423 -18.67 7.05 -9.59
C ALA A 423 -18.83 5.93 -10.64
N ARG A 424 -18.04 5.90 -11.72
CA ARG A 424 -18.09 4.80 -12.69
C ARG A 424 -17.52 3.53 -12.07
N ARG A 425 -18.31 2.45 -12.12
CA ARG A 425 -18.01 1.12 -11.55
C ARG A 425 -18.08 0.05 -12.64
N GLY A 426 -17.55 -1.14 -12.37
CA GLY A 426 -17.70 -2.31 -13.23
C GLY A 426 -16.68 -2.45 -14.36
N GLY A 427 -15.45 -1.93 -14.17
CA GLY A 427 -14.37 -2.06 -15.16
C GLY A 427 -14.56 -1.21 -16.41
N VAL A 428 -15.34 -0.12 -16.30
CA VAL A 428 -15.44 0.89 -17.36
C VAL A 428 -14.07 1.49 -17.59
N ASP A 429 -13.67 1.55 -18.86
CA ASP A 429 -12.44 2.18 -19.31
C ASP A 429 -12.39 3.66 -18.87
N SER A 430 -11.24 4.07 -18.32
CA SER A 430 -11.04 5.42 -17.77
C SER A 430 -11.27 6.52 -18.82
N ALA A 431 -10.90 6.29 -20.09
CA ALA A 431 -11.10 7.28 -21.15
C ALA A 431 -12.61 7.48 -21.44
N VAL A 432 -13.39 6.40 -21.43
CA VAL A 432 -14.85 6.49 -21.58
C VAL A 432 -15.48 7.21 -20.39
N ALA A 433 -15.04 6.91 -19.16
CA ALA A 433 -15.53 7.55 -17.95
C ALA A 433 -15.27 9.06 -17.95
N VAL A 434 -14.06 9.47 -18.32
CA VAL A 434 -13.65 10.88 -18.44
C VAL A 434 -14.44 11.60 -19.51
N GLU A 435 -14.51 11.04 -20.71
CA GLU A 435 -15.20 11.66 -21.85
C GLU A 435 -16.70 11.87 -21.55
N ASP A 436 -17.37 10.87 -20.97
CA ASP A 436 -18.77 11.03 -20.56
C ASP A 436 -18.96 12.08 -19.46
N ALA A 437 -18.07 12.12 -18.47
CA ALA A 437 -18.15 13.08 -17.36
C ALA A 437 -17.87 14.51 -17.84
N LEU A 438 -16.92 14.72 -18.76
CA LEU A 438 -16.68 16.02 -19.40
C LEU A 438 -17.93 16.51 -20.12
N ARG A 439 -18.59 15.64 -20.89
CA ARG A 439 -19.80 16.03 -21.63
C ARG A 439 -20.96 16.35 -20.70
N SER A 440 -21.20 15.51 -19.69
CA SER A 440 -22.37 15.62 -18.82
C SER A 440 -22.25 16.71 -17.76
N GLU A 441 -21.07 16.89 -17.16
CA GLU A 441 -20.88 17.83 -16.05
C GLU A 441 -20.38 19.21 -16.49
N LEU A 442 -19.59 19.25 -17.57
CA LEU A 442 -18.84 20.44 -18.01
C LEU A 442 -19.22 20.91 -19.42
N GLY A 443 -19.93 20.10 -20.21
CA GLY A 443 -20.35 20.44 -21.56
C GLY A 443 -19.21 20.53 -22.57
N THR A 444 -18.13 19.77 -22.35
CA THR A 444 -16.92 19.73 -23.21
C THR A 444 -16.55 18.27 -23.52
N SER A 445 -15.52 18.07 -24.35
CA SER A 445 -14.91 16.76 -24.67
C SER A 445 -13.44 16.71 -24.25
N VAL A 446 -12.84 15.51 -24.26
CA VAL A 446 -11.38 15.34 -24.07
C VAL A 446 -10.60 16.11 -25.13
N ALA A 447 -11.07 16.11 -26.38
CA ALA A 447 -10.41 16.82 -27.47
C ALA A 447 -10.37 18.34 -27.23
N GLU A 448 -11.51 18.94 -26.90
CA GLU A 448 -11.62 20.37 -26.59
C GLU A 448 -10.81 20.76 -25.34
N LEU A 449 -10.83 19.92 -24.29
CA LEU A 449 -10.01 20.12 -23.10
C LEU A 449 -8.52 20.09 -23.44
N THR A 450 -8.09 19.12 -24.26
CA THR A 450 -6.68 18.95 -24.65
C THR A 450 -6.21 20.16 -25.48
N GLU A 451 -7.02 20.63 -26.44
CA GLU A 451 -6.70 21.83 -27.23
C GLU A 451 -6.58 23.08 -26.34
N ALA A 452 -7.54 23.29 -25.43
CA ALA A 452 -7.52 24.42 -24.50
C ALA A 452 -6.32 24.36 -23.54
N TRP A 453 -5.98 23.17 -23.07
CA TRP A 453 -4.83 22.91 -22.22
C TRP A 453 -3.51 23.21 -22.93
N ARG A 454 -3.32 22.71 -24.16
CA ARG A 454 -2.13 23.02 -24.97
C ARG A 454 -1.97 24.52 -25.20
N ALA A 455 -3.05 25.21 -25.52
CA ALA A 455 -3.05 26.67 -25.70
C ALA A 455 -2.70 27.41 -24.39
N ALA A 456 -3.17 26.91 -23.24
CA ALA A 456 -2.84 27.47 -21.93
C ALA A 456 -1.36 27.25 -21.56
N LEU A 457 -0.81 26.06 -21.80
CA LEU A 457 0.61 25.76 -21.60
C LEU A 457 1.48 26.73 -22.38
N GLN A 458 1.21 26.92 -23.67
CA GLN A 458 1.95 27.85 -24.52
C GLN A 458 1.85 29.30 -24.01
N ARG A 459 0.64 29.76 -23.66
CA ARG A 459 0.41 31.13 -23.21
C ARG A 459 1.11 31.46 -21.89
N GLU A 460 1.21 30.49 -20.98
CA GLU A 460 1.63 30.74 -19.59
C GLU A 460 3.07 30.32 -19.30
N LEU A 461 3.59 29.34 -20.05
CA LEU A 461 4.94 28.80 -19.88
C LEU A 461 5.91 29.24 -21.00
N GLY A 462 5.40 29.57 -22.20
CA GLY A 462 6.17 29.99 -23.38
C GLY A 462 6.37 31.50 -23.47
#